data_AF-A0A9E5J806-F1
#
_entry.id   AF-A0A9E5J806-F1
#
_cell.length_a   1.000
_cell.length_b   1.000
_cell.length_c   1.000
_cell.angle_alpha   90.00
_cell.angle_beta   90.00
_cell.angle_gamma   90.00
#
_symmetry.space_group_name_H-M   'P 1'
#
loop_
_entity.id
_entity.type
_entity.pdbx_description
1 polymer ?
#
loop_
_entity_poly.entity_id
_entity_poly.type
_entity_poly.pdbx_seq_one_letter_code
_entity_poly.pdbx_strand_id
1 'polypeptide(L)'
;PNAFGRKGGQQDYVSQAVNIAKQFPGTPIKMIWSREEDQAHDFYRPLSQCHMTAGLDDKGNLVGLTLRSSGQSINAWVNPSAIKDGKDERQLQGFWKEPGEAQLGYTFPNLLTEYAIRNTHVPVGPWRGVNTNQNGVYMECFIEEVAKAAGKDSLAFRQSLMKNHPKHLQVLNAAAEKGDWGKPLPPGVFRGIAQFMGYGAYSAAVAEVKVSPKGEVKVLRMVLATNAGHFVNPHQVAAQVEGGVAMGLSATFFGECTVEKGRIQQTNFDTYPLLRMGQMPKVETVLVPTYDFWGGVGEPTICVVAPAVMNAIFAATGKPVRDLPLKNAGLTFV
;
A
#
# COMPACT_ATOMS: atom_id res chain seq x y z
N PRO A 1 -20.20 10.44 -2.30
CA PRO A 1 -20.14 9.64 -1.06
C PRO A 1 -19.22 8.43 -1.27
N ASN A 2 -18.02 8.46 -0.70
CA ASN A 2 -17.00 7.42 -0.87
C ASN A 2 -16.91 6.55 0.40
N ALA A 3 -16.49 5.29 0.24
CA ALA A 3 -16.43 4.29 1.32
C ALA A 3 -15.00 3.88 1.69
N PHE A 4 -14.14 3.63 0.70
CA PHE A 4 -12.74 3.21 0.85
C PHE A 4 -12.45 2.10 1.89
N GLY A 5 -13.45 1.24 2.14
CA GLY A 5 -13.38 0.14 3.10
C GLY A 5 -14.31 0.31 4.31
N ARG A 6 -14.42 1.51 4.89
CA ARG A 6 -15.19 1.77 6.12
C ARG A 6 -16.67 1.37 6.00
N LYS A 7 -17.34 1.78 4.92
CA LYS A 7 -18.80 1.61 4.78
C LYS A 7 -19.24 0.25 4.22
N GLY A 8 -18.30 -0.66 3.96
CA GLY A 8 -18.61 -1.99 3.41
C GLY A 8 -18.75 -3.09 4.46
N GLY A 9 -17.99 -2.98 5.57
CA GLY A 9 -18.03 -3.94 6.67
C GLY A 9 -19.04 -3.52 7.73
N GLN A 10 -18.53 -2.92 8.81
CA GLN A 10 -19.33 -2.65 10.00
C GLN A 10 -20.28 -1.46 9.81
N GLN A 11 -21.52 -1.68 10.25
CA GLN A 11 -22.66 -0.77 10.11
C GLN A 11 -23.16 -0.31 11.49
N ASP A 12 -22.22 -0.08 12.41
CA ASP A 12 -22.43 0.44 13.76
C ASP A 12 -23.33 1.69 13.79
N TYR A 13 -23.11 2.63 12.87
CA TYR A 13 -23.96 3.81 12.72
C TYR A 13 -25.41 3.47 12.31
N VAL A 14 -25.63 2.43 11.49
CA VAL A 14 -26.98 1.99 11.12
C VAL A 14 -27.66 1.35 12.33
N SER A 15 -26.95 0.48 13.05
CA SER A 15 -27.47 -0.14 14.28
C SER A 15 -27.86 0.90 15.32
N GLN A 16 -27.02 1.94 15.51
CA GLN A 16 -27.33 3.05 16.41
C GLN A 16 -28.59 3.80 15.97
N ALA A 17 -28.71 4.18 14.69
CA ALA A 17 -29.88 4.87 14.17
C ALA A 17 -31.16 4.04 14.34
N VAL A 18 -31.12 2.73 14.07
CA VAL A 18 -32.26 1.81 14.25
C VAL A 18 -32.64 1.69 15.72
N ASN A 19 -31.67 1.58 16.63
CA ASN A 19 -31.95 1.48 18.06
C ASN A 19 -32.61 2.75 18.61
N ILE A 20 -32.19 3.92 18.13
CA ILE A 20 -32.86 5.20 18.44
C ILE A 20 -34.29 5.20 17.88
N ALA A 21 -34.47 4.85 16.60
CA ALA A 21 -35.79 4.83 15.96
C ALA A 21 -36.82 3.94 16.68
N LYS A 22 -36.38 2.79 17.24
CA LYS A 22 -37.25 1.92 18.05
C LYS A 22 -37.84 2.60 19.29
N GLN A 23 -37.19 3.65 19.81
CA GLN A 23 -37.70 4.42 20.95
C GLN A 23 -38.71 5.50 20.55
N PHE A 24 -38.87 5.79 19.26
CA PHE A 24 -39.77 6.82 18.74
C PHE A 24 -40.70 6.27 17.64
N PRO A 25 -41.65 5.38 17.97
CA PRO A 25 -42.59 4.81 16.99
C PRO A 25 -43.31 5.88 16.17
N GLY A 26 -43.41 5.66 14.86
CA GLY A 26 -44.05 6.60 13.93
C GLY A 26 -43.20 7.82 13.54
N THR A 27 -41.99 7.97 14.07
CA THR A 27 -41.11 9.11 13.78
C THR A 27 -39.89 8.68 12.95
N PRO A 28 -39.68 9.21 11.73
CA PRO A 28 -38.46 8.98 10.97
C PRO A 28 -37.24 9.60 11.66
N ILE A 29 -36.17 8.82 11.84
CA ILE A 29 -34.91 9.27 12.44
C ILE A 29 -33.83 9.41 11.37
N LYS A 30 -33.16 10.56 11.35
CA LYS A 30 -31.95 10.82 10.55
C LYS A 30 -30.78 11.08 11.50
N MET A 31 -29.82 10.17 11.51
CA MET A 31 -28.59 10.29 12.30
C MET A 31 -27.41 10.59 11.37
N ILE A 32 -26.59 11.57 11.74
CA ILE A 32 -25.34 11.91 11.08
C ILE A 32 -24.31 12.12 12.18
N TRP A 33 -23.20 11.38 12.11
CA TRP A 33 -22.03 11.70 12.94
C TRP A 33 -21.33 12.94 12.41
N SER A 34 -20.87 13.78 13.34
CA SER A 34 -19.86 14.78 13.05
C SER A 34 -18.59 14.13 12.49
N ARG A 35 -17.69 14.93 11.90
CA ARG A 35 -16.40 14.43 11.41
C ARG A 35 -15.59 13.86 12.57
N GLU A 36 -15.64 14.54 13.71
CA GLU A 36 -14.97 14.16 14.95
C GLU A 36 -15.46 12.82 15.48
N GLU A 37 -16.78 12.59 15.49
CA GLU A 37 -17.35 11.30 15.87
C GLU A 37 -16.99 10.20 14.87
N ASP A 38 -17.11 10.46 13.56
CA ASP A 38 -16.78 9.51 12.50
C ASP A 38 -15.32 9.06 12.58
N GLN A 39 -14.40 10.00 12.83
CA GLN A 39 -12.98 9.71 12.90
C GLN A 39 -12.54 9.11 14.24
N ALA A 40 -13.23 9.40 15.35
CA ALA A 40 -12.90 8.82 16.67
C ALA A 40 -13.50 7.43 16.89
N HIS A 41 -14.59 7.09 16.20
CA HIS A 41 -15.29 5.79 16.27
C HIS A 41 -15.09 4.97 15.00
N ASP A 42 -14.02 5.24 14.26
CA ASP A 42 -13.71 4.50 13.04
C ASP A 42 -13.17 3.08 13.34
N PHE A 43 -13.15 2.25 12.31
CA PHE A 43 -12.35 1.04 12.26
C PHE A 43 -11.05 1.37 11.50
N TYR A 44 -9.95 1.40 12.22
CA TYR A 44 -8.67 1.89 11.68
C TYR A 44 -7.99 0.84 10.80
N ARG A 45 -7.12 1.29 9.90
CA ARG A 45 -6.20 0.38 9.23
C ARG A 45 -5.27 -0.26 10.29
N PRO A 46 -5.03 -1.58 10.26
CA PRO A 46 -4.17 -2.25 11.23
C PRO A 46 -2.78 -1.64 11.33
N LEU A 47 -2.31 -1.43 12.57
CA LEU A 47 -0.90 -1.30 12.84
C LEU A 47 -0.22 -2.65 12.60
N SER A 48 0.96 -2.62 12.00
CA SER A 48 1.78 -3.83 11.80
C SER A 48 3.25 -3.46 11.73
N GLN A 49 4.09 -4.47 11.95
CA GLN A 49 5.53 -4.41 11.80
C GLN A 49 5.99 -5.67 11.07
N CYS A 50 7.13 -5.56 10.38
CA CYS A 50 7.74 -6.69 9.70
C CYS A 50 9.25 -6.69 9.91
N HIS A 51 9.82 -7.87 10.09
CA HIS A 51 11.25 -8.10 10.06
C HIS A 51 11.57 -9.03 8.90
N MET A 52 12.52 -8.62 8.07
CA MET A 52 12.96 -9.37 6.90
C MET A 52 14.48 -9.55 6.91
N THR A 53 14.93 -10.73 6.49
CA THR A 53 16.35 -11.08 6.32
C THR A 53 16.52 -11.77 4.97
N ALA A 54 17.59 -11.44 4.25
CA ALA A 54 17.95 -12.09 3.00
C ALA A 54 19.42 -12.55 3.02
N GLY A 55 19.68 -13.66 2.34
CA GLY A 55 21.02 -14.13 2.04
C GLY A 55 21.38 -13.83 0.57
N LEU A 56 22.61 -13.37 0.35
CA LEU A 56 23.21 -13.20 -0.98
C LEU A 56 24.43 -14.11 -1.13
N ASP A 57 24.62 -14.70 -2.31
CA ASP A 57 25.88 -15.37 -2.66
C ASP A 57 26.97 -14.36 -3.08
N ASP A 58 28.19 -14.86 -3.34
CA ASP A 58 29.34 -14.03 -3.76
C ASP A 58 29.13 -13.29 -5.10
N LYS A 59 28.08 -13.64 -5.86
CA LYS A 59 27.70 -13.00 -7.13
C LYS A 59 26.51 -12.05 -6.95
N GLY A 60 26.10 -11.79 -5.70
CA GLY A 60 24.96 -10.96 -5.36
C GLY A 60 23.62 -11.56 -5.80
N ASN A 61 23.50 -12.89 -5.94
CA ASN A 61 22.22 -13.55 -6.17
C ASN A 61 21.55 -13.87 -4.84
N LEU A 62 20.25 -13.65 -4.76
CA LEU A 62 19.45 -13.97 -3.57
C LEU A 62 19.31 -15.49 -3.43
N VAL A 63 19.78 -16.03 -2.30
CA VAL A 63 19.73 -17.47 -2.00
C VAL A 63 18.63 -17.83 -1.01
N GLY A 64 18.15 -16.89 -0.20
CA GLY A 64 16.99 -17.09 0.65
C GLY A 64 16.45 -15.81 1.25
N LEU A 65 15.19 -15.86 1.71
CA LEU A 65 14.50 -14.77 2.36
C LEU A 65 13.63 -15.29 3.51
N THR A 66 13.69 -14.63 4.66
CA THR A 66 12.74 -14.81 5.76
C THR A 66 11.94 -13.53 5.93
N LEU A 67 10.62 -13.65 6.03
CA LEU A 67 9.69 -12.56 6.32
C LEU A 67 8.88 -12.94 7.55
N ARG A 68 8.94 -12.14 8.61
CA ARG A 68 8.08 -12.27 9.78
C ARG A 68 7.25 -11.01 9.94
N SER A 69 5.94 -11.13 9.75
CA SER A 69 4.97 -10.07 9.97
C SER A 69 4.32 -10.21 11.36
N SER A 70 4.03 -9.10 12.01
CA SER A 70 3.21 -9.05 13.21
C SER A 70 2.26 -7.86 13.18
N GLY A 71 1.01 -8.07 13.57
CA GLY A 71 0.00 -7.02 13.52
C GLY A 71 -1.39 -7.52 13.87
N GLN A 72 -2.37 -6.61 13.84
CA GLN A 72 -3.76 -6.93 14.15
C GLN A 72 -4.41 -7.69 12.98
N SER A 73 -5.29 -8.63 13.31
CA SER A 73 -6.16 -9.30 12.35
C SER A 73 -7.40 -8.46 12.07
N ILE A 74 -7.65 -8.13 10.81
CA ILE A 74 -8.92 -7.53 10.39
C ILE A 74 -10.07 -8.52 10.60
N ASN A 75 -9.86 -9.80 10.30
CA ASN A 75 -10.88 -10.82 10.45
C ASN A 75 -11.32 -11.00 11.91
N ALA A 76 -10.45 -10.73 12.90
CA ALA A 76 -10.83 -10.76 14.30
C ALA A 76 -11.99 -9.79 14.64
N TRP A 77 -12.17 -8.73 13.85
CA TRP A 77 -13.24 -7.76 14.01
C TRP A 77 -14.37 -7.95 13.00
N VAL A 78 -14.05 -8.26 11.74
CA VAL A 78 -15.04 -8.23 10.64
C VAL A 78 -15.51 -9.58 10.15
N ASN A 79 -14.75 -10.65 10.41
CA ASN A 79 -15.16 -12.00 10.05
C ASN A 79 -14.41 -13.05 10.90
N PRO A 80 -14.74 -13.21 12.20
CA PRO A 80 -13.98 -14.09 13.09
C PRO A 80 -14.00 -15.56 12.64
N SER A 81 -15.03 -15.98 11.92
CA SER A 81 -15.16 -17.35 11.41
C SER A 81 -14.11 -17.72 10.35
N ALA A 82 -13.46 -16.73 9.72
CA ALA A 82 -12.36 -16.91 8.78
C ALA A 82 -11.03 -17.25 9.47
N ILE A 83 -10.92 -17.05 10.79
CA ILE A 83 -9.75 -17.46 11.56
C ILE A 83 -9.87 -18.95 11.89
N LYS A 84 -8.90 -19.76 11.44
CA LYS A 84 -8.89 -21.22 11.65
C LYS A 84 -7.69 -21.61 12.48
N ASP A 85 -7.92 -22.33 13.58
CA ASP A 85 -6.86 -22.79 14.49
C ASP A 85 -5.91 -21.66 14.96
N GLY A 86 -6.48 -20.48 15.19
CA GLY A 86 -5.73 -19.28 15.58
C GLY A 86 -4.90 -18.64 14.45
N LYS A 87 -5.11 -19.05 13.19
CA LYS A 87 -4.41 -18.54 12.00
C LYS A 87 -5.35 -17.71 11.14
N ASP A 88 -4.85 -16.56 10.70
CA ASP A 88 -5.51 -15.67 9.75
C ASP A 88 -4.57 -15.38 8.59
N GLU A 89 -4.83 -15.99 7.44
CA GLU A 89 -3.96 -15.84 6.25
C GLU A 89 -4.16 -14.51 5.53
N ARG A 90 -5.23 -13.76 5.85
CA ARG A 90 -5.54 -12.50 5.19
C ARG A 90 -4.44 -11.46 5.38
N GLN A 91 -3.72 -11.46 6.50
CA GLN A 91 -2.60 -10.54 6.73
C GLN A 91 -1.44 -10.79 5.77
N LEU A 92 -1.31 -12.01 5.24
CA LEU A 92 -0.24 -12.40 4.31
C LEU A 92 -0.62 -12.17 2.84
N GLN A 93 -1.69 -11.43 2.57
CA GLN A 93 -2.14 -11.13 1.21
C GLN A 93 -1.00 -10.50 0.38
N GLY A 94 -0.73 -11.07 -0.78
CA GLY A 94 0.39 -10.69 -1.66
C GLY A 94 1.68 -11.48 -1.41
N PHE A 95 1.72 -12.34 -0.38
CA PHE A 95 2.82 -13.27 -0.11
C PHE A 95 2.46 -14.73 -0.36
N TRP A 96 1.29 -14.98 -0.94
CA TRP A 96 0.81 -16.33 -1.24
C TRP A 96 1.58 -16.92 -2.42
N LYS A 97 1.91 -18.21 -2.32
CA LYS A 97 2.58 -18.97 -3.38
C LYS A 97 1.66 -19.16 -4.59
N GLU A 98 0.45 -19.64 -4.32
CA GLU A 98 -0.53 -19.92 -5.36
C GLU A 98 -1.25 -18.64 -5.79
N PRO A 99 -1.53 -18.48 -7.09
CA PRO A 99 -2.26 -17.32 -7.60
C PRO A 99 -3.73 -17.35 -7.16
N GLY A 100 -4.30 -16.16 -6.98
CA GLY A 100 -5.71 -15.95 -6.65
C GLY A 100 -6.03 -14.46 -6.77
N GLU A 101 -6.70 -13.90 -5.75
CA GLU A 101 -6.80 -12.43 -5.66
C GLU A 101 -5.47 -11.76 -5.26
N ALA A 102 -4.49 -12.49 -4.75
CA ALA A 102 -3.16 -11.96 -4.41
C ALA A 102 -2.09 -13.03 -4.68
N GLN A 103 -0.86 -12.62 -4.98
CA GLN A 103 0.24 -13.55 -5.25
C GLN A 103 1.59 -12.90 -4.99
N LEU A 104 2.56 -13.68 -4.48
CA LEU A 104 3.95 -13.28 -4.41
C LEU A 104 4.54 -13.19 -5.83
N GLY A 105 5.07 -12.02 -6.18
CA GLY A 105 5.63 -11.74 -7.50
C GLY A 105 7.07 -12.17 -7.73
N TYR A 106 7.67 -12.89 -6.78
CA TYR A 106 9.09 -13.26 -6.81
C TYR A 106 9.28 -14.74 -6.54
N THR A 107 10.26 -15.31 -7.23
CA THR A 107 10.80 -16.63 -6.91
C THR A 107 12.04 -16.46 -6.03
N PHE A 108 11.96 -16.99 -4.81
CA PHE A 108 13.09 -17.09 -3.89
C PHE A 108 13.48 -18.58 -3.76
N PRO A 109 14.78 -18.94 -3.84
CA PRO A 109 15.20 -20.34 -3.72
C PRO A 109 14.81 -20.97 -2.37
N ASN A 110 14.89 -20.19 -1.30
CA ASN A 110 14.46 -20.56 0.05
C ASN A 110 13.60 -19.43 0.62
N LEU A 111 12.36 -19.72 1.01
CA LEU A 111 11.43 -18.73 1.57
C LEU A 111 10.79 -19.27 2.85
N LEU A 112 10.86 -18.47 3.91
CA LEU A 112 10.06 -18.65 5.11
C LEU A 112 9.19 -17.42 5.34
N THR A 113 7.88 -17.61 5.41
CA THR A 113 6.89 -16.55 5.69
C THR A 113 6.17 -16.87 7.00
N GLU A 114 6.26 -15.96 7.97
CA GLU A 114 5.66 -16.10 9.28
C GLU A 114 4.71 -14.95 9.58
N TYR A 115 3.63 -15.24 10.30
CA TYR A 115 2.71 -14.24 10.82
C TYR A 115 2.41 -14.50 12.29
N ALA A 116 2.63 -13.48 13.12
CA ALA A 116 2.24 -13.46 14.52
C ALA A 116 1.10 -12.45 14.75
N ILE A 117 -0.12 -12.94 14.95
CA ILE A 117 -1.29 -12.11 15.27
C ILE A 117 -1.06 -11.39 16.61
N ARG A 118 -1.27 -10.08 16.63
CA ARG A 118 -1.20 -9.21 17.81
C ARG A 118 -2.37 -8.24 17.77
N ASN A 119 -3.49 -8.65 18.36
CA ASN A 119 -4.68 -7.81 18.47
C ASN A 119 -4.56 -6.87 19.67
N THR A 120 -5.03 -5.64 19.48
CA THR A 120 -5.18 -4.63 20.54
C THR A 120 -6.68 -4.33 20.72
N HIS A 121 -7.00 -3.43 21.67
CA HIS A 121 -8.37 -2.94 21.86
C HIS A 121 -8.81 -1.94 20.78
N VAL A 122 -7.92 -1.48 19.90
CA VAL A 122 -8.26 -0.58 18.79
C VAL A 122 -8.99 -1.37 17.70
N PRO A 123 -10.24 -1.01 17.34
CA PRO A 123 -10.97 -1.66 16.26
C PRO A 123 -10.25 -1.47 14.92
N VAL A 124 -10.13 -2.55 14.14
CA VAL A 124 -9.50 -2.48 12.81
C VAL A 124 -10.40 -2.98 11.71
N GLY A 125 -10.28 -2.37 10.54
CA GLY A 125 -11.13 -2.69 9.41
C GLY A 125 -10.46 -2.45 8.05
N PRO A 126 -11.19 -2.75 6.97
CA PRO A 126 -10.72 -2.51 5.63
C PRO A 126 -10.44 -1.02 5.37
N TRP A 127 -9.26 -0.76 4.83
CA TRP A 127 -8.87 0.51 4.22
C TRP A 127 -8.30 0.20 2.85
N ARG A 128 -8.73 0.92 1.81
CA ARG A 128 -8.42 0.69 0.38
C ARG A 128 -7.03 0.07 0.17
N GLY A 129 -6.95 -1.14 -0.38
CA GLY A 129 -5.68 -1.90 -0.46
C GLY A 129 -5.39 -2.65 0.84
N VAL A 130 -6.42 -3.30 1.38
CA VAL A 130 -6.38 -4.11 2.60
C VAL A 130 -5.20 -5.06 2.54
N ASN A 131 -4.31 -4.96 3.53
CA ASN A 131 -3.09 -5.74 3.70
C ASN A 131 -2.01 -5.58 2.64
N THR A 132 -2.36 -5.47 1.36
CA THR A 132 -1.42 -5.31 0.25
C THR A 132 -0.60 -4.04 0.37
N ASN A 133 -1.13 -2.97 0.95
CA ASN A 133 -0.38 -1.73 1.12
C ASN A 133 0.85 -1.88 2.04
N GLN A 134 0.68 -2.43 3.25
CA GLN A 134 1.83 -2.60 4.16
C GLN A 134 2.77 -3.69 3.66
N ASN A 135 2.20 -4.76 3.08
CA ASN A 135 2.97 -5.87 2.54
C ASN A 135 3.80 -5.44 1.32
N GLY A 136 3.26 -4.56 0.48
CA GLY A 136 3.97 -3.91 -0.62
C GLY A 136 5.14 -3.07 -0.13
N VAL A 137 4.93 -2.25 0.92
CA VAL A 137 6.03 -1.49 1.55
C VAL A 137 7.12 -2.44 2.07
N TYR A 138 6.77 -3.46 2.84
CA TYR A 138 7.74 -4.41 3.40
C TYR A 138 8.57 -5.08 2.31
N MET A 139 7.91 -5.68 1.32
CA MET A 139 8.59 -6.43 0.27
C MET A 139 9.41 -5.52 -0.64
N GLU A 140 8.81 -4.46 -1.19
CA GLU A 140 9.45 -3.69 -2.26
C GLU A 140 10.54 -2.75 -1.75
N CYS A 141 10.43 -2.24 -0.52
CA CYS A 141 11.52 -1.50 0.10
C CYS A 141 12.66 -2.43 0.52
N PHE A 142 12.35 -3.61 1.07
CA PHE A 142 13.40 -4.55 1.43
C PHE A 142 14.14 -5.11 0.20
N ILE A 143 13.42 -5.42 -0.89
CA ILE A 143 14.05 -5.86 -2.14
C ILE A 143 14.94 -4.76 -2.75
N GLU A 144 14.61 -3.47 -2.55
CA GLU A 144 15.48 -2.36 -2.92
C GLU A 144 16.79 -2.36 -2.12
N GLU A 145 16.70 -2.53 -0.81
CA GLU A 145 17.88 -2.65 0.05
C GLU A 145 18.75 -3.85 -0.31
N VAL A 146 18.14 -4.99 -0.64
CA VAL A 146 18.86 -6.20 -1.09
C VAL A 146 19.52 -5.97 -2.46
N ALA A 147 18.84 -5.32 -3.41
CA ALA A 147 19.43 -4.96 -4.70
C ALA A 147 20.66 -4.07 -4.53
N LYS A 148 20.56 -3.08 -3.64
CA LYS A 148 21.66 -2.18 -3.29
C LYS A 148 22.83 -2.93 -2.66
N ALA A 149 22.55 -3.83 -1.70
CA ALA A 149 23.57 -4.66 -1.06
C ALA A 149 24.25 -5.62 -2.05
N ALA A 150 23.52 -6.09 -3.06
CA ALA A 150 24.05 -6.90 -4.15
C ALA A 150 24.82 -6.10 -5.21
N GLY A 151 24.85 -4.77 -5.12
CA GLY A 151 25.46 -3.90 -6.13
C GLY A 151 24.77 -3.95 -7.50
N LYS A 152 23.48 -4.29 -7.53
CA LYS A 152 22.69 -4.47 -8.76
C LYS A 152 21.70 -3.33 -8.97
N ASP A 153 21.38 -3.03 -10.23
CA ASP A 153 20.30 -2.11 -10.58
C ASP A 153 18.96 -2.63 -10.05
N SER A 154 18.13 -1.71 -9.55
CA SER A 154 16.87 -2.00 -8.87
C SER A 154 15.86 -2.73 -9.77
N LEU A 155 15.78 -2.36 -11.05
CA LEU A 155 14.90 -3.01 -12.02
C LEU A 155 15.45 -4.39 -12.39
N ALA A 156 16.72 -4.46 -12.78
CA ALA A 156 17.37 -5.70 -13.19
C ALA A 156 17.34 -6.77 -12.08
N PHE A 157 17.54 -6.36 -10.82
CA PHE A 157 17.44 -7.26 -9.68
C PHE A 157 16.05 -7.88 -9.56
N ARG A 158 14.98 -7.07 -9.62
CA ARG A 158 13.59 -7.55 -9.60
C ARG A 158 13.29 -8.47 -10.78
N GLN A 159 13.69 -8.09 -12.00
CA GLN A 159 13.51 -8.91 -13.20
C GLN A 159 14.13 -10.30 -13.05
N SER A 160 15.32 -10.38 -12.43
CA SER A 160 16.02 -11.66 -12.21
C SER A 160 15.23 -12.65 -11.34
N LEU A 161 14.39 -12.13 -10.43
CA LEU A 161 13.55 -12.89 -9.51
C LEU A 161 12.15 -13.22 -10.09
N MET A 162 11.82 -12.67 -11.27
CA MET A 162 10.47 -12.71 -11.85
C MET A 162 10.31 -13.65 -13.04
N LYS A 163 11.29 -14.50 -13.33
CA LYS A 163 11.26 -15.39 -14.51
C LYS A 163 10.00 -16.26 -14.58
N ASN A 164 9.49 -16.69 -13.41
CA ASN A 164 8.28 -17.50 -13.29
C ASN A 164 6.99 -16.69 -13.09
N HIS A 165 7.07 -15.35 -13.17
CA HIS A 165 5.97 -14.42 -12.88
C HIS A 165 5.73 -13.46 -14.05
N PRO A 166 5.34 -13.95 -15.24
CA PRO A 166 5.32 -13.15 -16.47
C PRO A 166 4.41 -11.91 -16.38
N LYS A 167 3.26 -11.98 -15.70
CA LYS A 167 2.36 -10.83 -15.53
C LYS A 167 2.93 -9.76 -14.60
N HIS A 168 3.62 -10.15 -13.53
CA HIS A 168 4.36 -9.20 -12.67
C HIS A 168 5.49 -8.52 -13.46
N LEU A 169 6.27 -9.32 -14.20
CA LEU A 169 7.35 -8.83 -15.02
C LEU A 169 6.85 -7.84 -16.09
N GLN A 170 5.70 -8.13 -16.71
CA GLN A 170 5.12 -7.29 -17.74
C GLN A 170 4.74 -5.91 -17.22
N VAL A 171 4.06 -5.82 -16.06
CA VAL A 171 3.71 -4.52 -15.47
C VAL A 171 4.95 -3.77 -14.98
N LEU A 172 5.93 -4.47 -14.40
CA LEU A 172 7.20 -3.88 -13.97
C LEU A 172 7.94 -3.24 -15.16
N ASN A 173 8.06 -3.97 -16.27
CA ASN A 173 8.72 -3.48 -17.48
C ASN A 173 7.95 -2.31 -18.11
N ALA A 174 6.62 -2.37 -18.16
CA ALA A 174 5.80 -1.29 -18.70
C ALA A 174 5.93 0.00 -17.87
N ALA A 175 5.94 -0.12 -16.54
CA ALA A 175 6.19 1.03 -15.66
C ALA A 175 7.60 1.58 -15.83
N ALA A 176 8.62 0.72 -15.94
CA ALA A 176 10.01 1.11 -16.15
C ALA A 176 10.21 1.83 -17.50
N GLU A 177 9.67 1.29 -18.59
CA GLU A 177 9.77 1.87 -19.92
C GLU A 177 9.12 3.27 -19.97
N LYS A 178 7.86 3.37 -19.51
CA LYS A 178 7.12 4.64 -19.48
C LYS A 178 7.71 5.64 -18.47
N GLY A 179 8.28 5.13 -17.39
CA GLY A 179 9.01 5.89 -16.36
C GLY A 179 10.44 6.24 -16.74
N ASP A 180 10.85 5.97 -17.99
CA ASP A 180 12.16 6.33 -18.52
C ASP A 180 13.33 5.74 -17.71
N TRP A 181 13.14 4.56 -17.11
CA TRP A 181 14.18 3.90 -16.30
C TRP A 181 15.47 3.71 -17.11
N GLY A 182 16.62 3.96 -16.46
CA GLY A 182 17.94 3.94 -17.11
C GLY A 182 18.28 5.17 -17.97
N LYS A 183 17.32 6.05 -18.27
CA LYS A 183 17.62 7.34 -18.94
C LYS A 183 18.15 8.37 -17.93
N PRO A 184 19.03 9.31 -18.35
CA PRO A 184 19.53 10.36 -17.48
C PRO A 184 18.41 11.16 -16.79
N LEU A 185 18.64 11.52 -15.53
CA LEU A 185 17.73 12.31 -14.71
C LEU A 185 18.20 13.77 -14.64
N PRO A 186 17.27 14.74 -14.51
CA PRO A 186 17.65 16.10 -14.15
C PRO A 186 18.40 16.12 -12.81
N PRO A 187 19.35 17.06 -12.59
CA PRO A 187 20.07 17.17 -11.33
C PRO A 187 19.15 17.23 -10.11
N GLY A 188 19.46 16.41 -9.11
CA GLY A 188 18.72 16.33 -7.84
C GLY A 188 17.37 15.59 -7.92
N VAL A 189 17.04 14.98 -9.06
CA VAL A 189 15.88 14.08 -9.21
C VAL A 189 16.35 12.64 -9.07
N PHE A 190 15.58 11.84 -8.34
CA PHE A 190 15.84 10.43 -8.09
C PHE A 190 14.63 9.60 -8.46
N ARG A 191 14.86 8.35 -8.89
CA ARG A 191 13.81 7.39 -9.24
C ARG A 191 13.77 6.23 -8.25
N GLY A 192 12.57 5.76 -7.98
CA GLY A 192 12.31 4.52 -7.27
C GLY A 192 11.29 3.68 -8.03
N ILE A 193 11.42 2.37 -7.93
CA ILE A 193 10.54 1.41 -8.60
C ILE A 193 9.98 0.41 -7.58
N ALA A 194 8.74 0.02 -7.78
CA ALA A 194 8.08 -0.99 -6.97
C ALA A 194 7.04 -1.75 -7.80
N GLN A 195 6.72 -2.97 -7.38
CA GLN A 195 5.61 -3.76 -7.91
C GLN A 195 4.89 -4.53 -6.83
N PHE A 196 3.64 -4.88 -7.07
CA PHE A 196 2.91 -5.77 -6.18
C PHE A 196 1.65 -6.29 -6.88
N MET A 197 1.08 -7.37 -6.37
CA MET A 197 -0.17 -7.93 -6.88
C MET A 197 -1.17 -8.10 -5.73
N GLY A 198 -2.41 -7.71 -6.01
CA GLY A 198 -3.50 -7.79 -5.08
C GLY A 198 -4.82 -7.46 -5.76
N TYR A 199 -5.92 -7.92 -5.19
CA TYR A 199 -7.27 -7.76 -5.74
C TYR A 199 -7.41 -8.23 -7.19
N GLY A 200 -6.72 -9.32 -7.51
CA GLY A 200 -6.75 -9.94 -8.83
C GLY A 200 -6.07 -9.13 -9.91
N ALA A 201 -5.26 -8.11 -9.59
CA ALA A 201 -4.53 -7.33 -10.59
C ALA A 201 -3.08 -7.09 -10.19
N TYR A 202 -2.24 -6.95 -11.21
CA TYR A 202 -0.81 -6.73 -11.09
C TYR A 202 -0.54 -5.24 -11.24
N SER A 203 0.29 -4.67 -10.36
CA SER A 203 0.62 -3.24 -10.38
C SER A 203 2.12 -3.02 -10.26
N ALA A 204 2.62 -1.99 -10.93
CA ALA A 204 3.97 -1.49 -10.75
C ALA A 204 4.00 0.03 -10.85
N ALA A 205 4.96 0.66 -10.18
CA ALA A 205 5.12 2.10 -10.21
C ALA A 205 6.59 2.52 -10.32
N VAL A 206 6.83 3.60 -11.06
CA VAL A 206 8.05 4.40 -11.00
C VAL A 206 7.70 5.77 -10.43
N ALA A 207 8.40 6.20 -9.39
CA ALA A 207 8.27 7.53 -8.82
C ALA A 207 9.53 8.36 -9.09
N GLU A 208 9.36 9.63 -9.45
CA GLU A 208 10.43 10.62 -9.52
C GLU A 208 10.28 11.62 -8.38
N VAL A 209 11.32 11.79 -7.56
CA VAL A 209 11.29 12.67 -6.38
C VAL A 209 12.48 13.62 -6.36
N LYS A 210 12.30 14.77 -5.70
CA LYS A 210 13.38 15.61 -5.19
C LYS A 210 13.36 15.58 -3.67
N VAL A 211 14.53 15.51 -3.06
CA VAL A 211 14.69 15.61 -1.61
C VAL A 211 15.65 16.76 -1.31
N SER A 212 15.21 17.75 -0.55
CA SER A 212 16.06 18.87 -0.13
C SER A 212 16.97 18.45 1.02
N PRO A 213 18.10 19.15 1.27
CA PRO A 213 18.94 18.88 2.45
C PRO A 213 18.21 19.02 3.79
N LYS A 214 17.06 19.71 3.82
CA LYS A 214 16.21 19.87 5.02
C LYS A 214 15.19 18.74 5.20
N GLY A 215 15.14 17.77 4.28
CA GLY A 215 14.16 16.69 4.30
C GLY A 215 12.85 17.00 3.59
N GLU A 216 12.76 18.11 2.84
CA GLU A 216 11.54 18.40 2.06
C GLU A 216 11.51 17.49 0.83
N VAL A 217 10.42 16.73 0.67
CA VAL A 217 10.22 15.78 -0.41
C VAL A 217 9.14 16.30 -1.35
N LYS A 218 9.52 16.46 -2.61
CA LYS A 218 8.57 16.73 -3.70
C LYS A 218 8.48 15.51 -4.61
N VAL A 219 7.29 14.92 -4.71
CA VAL A 219 7.01 13.91 -5.74
C VAL A 219 6.66 14.65 -7.03
N LEU A 220 7.46 14.48 -8.07
CA LEU A 220 7.29 15.20 -9.33
C LEU A 220 6.34 14.46 -10.27
N ARG A 221 6.56 13.16 -10.39
CA ARG A 221 5.90 12.29 -11.37
C ARG A 221 5.76 10.89 -10.80
N MET A 222 4.62 10.26 -11.06
CA MET A 222 4.43 8.83 -10.82
C MET A 222 3.84 8.18 -12.07
N VAL A 223 4.50 7.14 -12.56
CA VAL A 223 4.01 6.28 -13.63
C VAL A 223 3.54 4.99 -12.99
N LEU A 224 2.28 4.62 -13.19
CA LEU A 224 1.69 3.41 -12.63
C LEU A 224 1.17 2.51 -13.75
N ALA A 225 1.75 1.32 -13.87
CA ALA A 225 1.28 0.28 -14.77
C ALA A 225 0.39 -0.71 -14.04
N THR A 226 -0.71 -1.12 -14.69
CA THR A 226 -1.62 -2.11 -14.12
C THR A 226 -2.09 -3.13 -15.18
N ASN A 227 -2.20 -4.39 -14.77
CA ASN A 227 -2.82 -5.46 -15.53
C ASN A 227 -3.99 -6.03 -14.71
N ALA A 228 -5.23 -5.74 -15.14
CA ALA A 228 -6.46 -6.32 -14.60
C ALA A 228 -7.11 -7.32 -15.59
N GLY A 229 -6.32 -7.82 -16.55
CA GLY A 229 -6.75 -8.66 -17.65
C GLY A 229 -7.54 -7.84 -18.67
N HIS A 230 -8.84 -7.65 -18.43
CA HIS A 230 -9.70 -6.78 -19.23
C HIS A 230 -9.89 -5.39 -18.59
N PHE A 231 -10.08 -4.36 -19.42
CA PHE A 231 -10.45 -3.02 -18.98
C PHE A 231 -11.73 -2.56 -19.67
N VAL A 232 -12.75 -2.19 -18.89
CA VAL A 232 -14.04 -1.71 -19.44
C VAL A 232 -13.95 -0.26 -19.86
N ASN A 233 -13.37 0.59 -19.00
CA ASN A 233 -13.32 2.03 -19.22
C ASN A 233 -11.95 2.59 -18.80
N PRO A 234 -11.03 2.80 -19.77
CA PRO A 234 -9.69 3.32 -19.51
C PRO A 234 -9.65 4.64 -18.72
N HIS A 235 -10.63 5.53 -18.92
CA HIS A 235 -10.65 6.83 -18.22
C HIS A 235 -10.99 6.65 -16.74
N GLN A 236 -11.93 5.76 -16.42
CA GLN A 236 -12.26 5.42 -15.03
C GLN A 236 -11.11 4.68 -14.35
N VAL A 237 -10.36 3.87 -15.10
CA VAL A 237 -9.13 3.25 -14.60
C VAL A 237 -8.12 4.32 -14.21
N ALA A 238 -7.84 5.28 -15.11
CA ALA A 238 -6.93 6.39 -14.81
C ALA A 238 -7.36 7.18 -13.57
N ALA A 239 -8.65 7.52 -13.44
CA ALA A 239 -9.18 8.21 -12.27
C ALA A 239 -9.01 7.41 -10.96
N GLN A 240 -9.16 6.08 -11.01
CA GLN A 240 -8.90 5.21 -9.85
C GLN A 240 -7.42 5.20 -9.47
N VAL A 241 -6.51 5.18 -10.45
CA VAL A 241 -5.07 5.28 -10.22
C VAL A 241 -4.69 6.62 -9.60
N GLU A 242 -5.19 7.73 -10.15
CA GLU A 242 -4.97 9.08 -9.60
C GLU A 242 -5.46 9.20 -8.16
N GLY A 243 -6.67 8.72 -7.87
CA GLY A 243 -7.19 8.68 -6.50
C GLY A 243 -6.38 7.76 -5.58
N GLY A 244 -5.81 6.67 -6.12
CA GLY A 244 -4.91 5.77 -5.40
C GLY A 244 -3.60 6.46 -5.02
N VAL A 245 -3.01 7.24 -5.93
CA VAL A 245 -1.82 8.06 -5.65
C VAL A 245 -2.12 9.10 -4.57
N ALA A 246 -3.22 9.85 -4.68
CA ALA A 246 -3.57 10.86 -3.69
C ALA A 246 -3.72 10.26 -2.27
N MET A 247 -4.41 9.13 -2.17
CA MET A 247 -4.64 8.42 -0.91
C MET A 247 -3.36 7.75 -0.37
N GLY A 248 -2.57 7.14 -1.25
CA GLY A 248 -1.29 6.52 -0.90
C GLY A 248 -0.27 7.53 -0.38
N LEU A 249 -0.12 8.67 -1.05
CA LEU A 249 0.77 9.76 -0.59
C LEU A 249 0.27 10.38 0.71
N SER A 250 -1.04 10.56 0.88
CA SER A 250 -1.61 11.05 2.14
C SER A 250 -1.23 10.15 3.31
N ALA A 251 -1.41 8.83 3.15
CA ALA A 251 -1.05 7.86 4.17
C ALA A 251 0.47 7.79 4.40
N THR A 252 1.26 7.89 3.33
CA THR A 252 2.73 7.79 3.41
C THR A 252 3.35 8.95 4.18
N PHE A 253 2.90 10.19 3.95
CA PHE A 253 3.54 11.37 4.54
C PHE A 253 2.84 11.87 5.81
N PHE A 254 1.53 11.67 5.95
CA PHE A 254 0.75 12.30 7.01
C PHE A 254 0.00 11.32 7.92
N GLY A 255 -0.52 10.22 7.33
CA GLY A 255 -1.57 9.39 7.89
C GLY A 255 -1.16 8.64 9.16
N GLU A 256 -1.61 9.15 10.30
CA GLU A 256 -1.35 8.59 11.63
C GLU A 256 -2.54 8.87 12.54
N CYS A 257 -2.97 7.84 13.27
CA CYS A 257 -3.97 7.94 14.33
C CYS A 257 -3.33 7.47 15.63
N THR A 258 -2.89 8.41 16.44
CA THR A 258 -2.26 8.14 17.75
C THR A 258 -3.33 7.85 18.81
N VAL A 259 -3.04 6.90 19.70
CA VAL A 259 -3.90 6.54 20.84
C VAL A 259 -3.26 7.06 22.12
N GLU A 260 -3.94 7.98 22.81
CA GLU A 260 -3.54 8.46 24.13
C GLU A 260 -4.67 8.20 25.13
N LYS A 261 -4.36 7.52 26.24
CA LYS A 261 -5.33 7.15 27.30
C LYS A 261 -6.61 6.50 26.75
N GLY A 262 -6.45 5.67 25.71
CA GLY A 262 -7.54 4.96 25.04
C GLY A 262 -8.37 5.78 24.04
N ARG A 263 -7.93 7.00 23.68
CA ARG A 263 -8.64 7.87 22.73
C ARG A 263 -7.76 8.27 21.55
N ILE A 264 -8.36 8.32 20.37
CA ILE A 264 -7.70 8.82 19.16
C ILE A 264 -7.57 10.34 19.25
N GLN A 265 -6.37 10.84 18.96
CA GLN A 265 -6.07 12.27 19.05
C GLN A 265 -6.41 13.04 17.77
N GLN A 266 -6.28 12.39 16.61
CA GLN A 266 -6.56 13.01 15.31
C GLN A 266 -8.03 12.83 14.96
N THR A 267 -8.84 13.85 15.20
CA THR A 267 -10.31 13.78 15.06
C THR A 267 -10.87 14.53 13.85
N ASN A 268 -10.08 15.38 13.19
CA ASN A 268 -10.54 16.14 12.02
C ASN A 268 -9.35 16.49 11.09
N PHE A 269 -9.61 17.07 9.92
CA PHE A 269 -8.62 17.30 8.86
C PHE A 269 -7.55 18.36 9.17
N ASP A 270 -7.76 19.16 10.21
CA ASP A 270 -6.75 20.06 10.78
C ASP A 270 -5.65 19.27 11.52
N THR A 271 -6.01 18.13 12.12
CA THR A 271 -5.09 17.24 12.87
C THR A 271 -4.73 15.96 12.09
N TYR A 272 -5.51 15.60 11.08
CA TYR A 272 -5.25 14.51 10.12
C TYR A 272 -5.19 15.08 8.68
N PRO A 273 -4.09 15.74 8.29
CA PRO A 273 -4.01 16.37 6.99
C PRO A 273 -3.97 15.34 5.85
N LEU A 274 -4.61 15.69 4.75
CA LEU A 274 -4.59 14.94 3.50
C LEU A 274 -3.79 15.72 2.44
N LEU A 275 -3.33 15.00 1.41
CA LEU A 275 -2.69 15.60 0.26
C LEU A 275 -3.62 16.65 -0.38
N ARG A 276 -3.09 17.85 -0.63
CA ARG A 276 -3.84 18.94 -1.28
C ARG A 276 -3.64 18.92 -2.80
N MET A 277 -4.53 19.58 -3.53
CA MET A 277 -4.48 19.62 -5.01
C MET A 277 -3.13 20.10 -5.55
N GLY A 278 -2.54 21.15 -4.96
CA GLY A 278 -1.24 21.69 -5.38
C GLY A 278 -0.05 20.79 -5.07
N GLN A 279 -0.25 19.77 -4.23
CA GLN A 279 0.76 18.78 -3.85
C GLN A 279 0.67 17.51 -4.73
N MET A 280 -0.34 17.39 -5.59
CA MET A 280 -0.51 16.21 -6.43
C MET A 280 0.60 16.13 -7.49
N PRO A 281 1.34 15.01 -7.60
CA PRO A 281 2.31 14.83 -8.66
C PRO A 281 1.61 14.66 -10.02
N LYS A 282 2.38 14.77 -11.11
CA LYS A 282 1.91 14.28 -12.40
C LYS A 282 1.74 12.77 -12.34
N VAL A 283 0.54 12.26 -12.57
CA VAL A 283 0.25 10.81 -12.60
C VAL A 283 0.04 10.36 -14.04
N GLU A 284 0.68 9.24 -14.42
CA GLU A 284 0.53 8.62 -15.73
C GLU A 284 0.15 7.15 -15.56
N THR A 285 -1.01 6.78 -16.12
CA THR A 285 -1.52 5.40 -16.07
C THR A 285 -1.10 4.64 -17.32
N VAL A 286 -0.57 3.42 -17.13
CA VAL A 286 -0.25 2.48 -18.20
C VAL A 286 -1.12 1.24 -18.05
N LEU A 287 -1.93 0.95 -19.07
CA LEU A 287 -2.75 -0.26 -19.10
C LEU A 287 -1.99 -1.37 -19.79
N VAL A 288 -1.93 -2.53 -19.13
CA VAL A 288 -1.19 -3.70 -19.61
C VAL A 288 -2.16 -4.88 -19.72
N PRO A 289 -3.11 -4.88 -20.67
CA PRO A 289 -4.13 -5.92 -20.75
C PRO A 289 -3.55 -7.24 -21.28
N THR A 290 -4.01 -8.34 -20.69
CA THR A 290 -3.77 -9.71 -21.20
C THR A 290 -5.04 -10.39 -21.71
N TYR A 291 -6.22 -9.82 -21.43
CA TYR A 291 -7.54 -10.30 -21.91
C TYR A 291 -7.89 -11.76 -21.55
N ASP A 292 -7.32 -12.28 -20.46
CA ASP A 292 -7.47 -13.67 -20.01
C ASP A 292 -8.12 -13.82 -18.61
N PHE A 293 -8.37 -12.71 -17.89
CA PHE A 293 -9.08 -12.71 -16.61
C PHE A 293 -9.72 -11.34 -16.31
N TRP A 294 -10.55 -11.28 -15.26
CA TRP A 294 -11.14 -10.04 -14.73
C TRP A 294 -10.59 -9.73 -13.35
N GLY A 295 -9.70 -8.74 -13.28
CA GLY A 295 -9.11 -8.24 -12.04
C GLY A 295 -9.77 -6.95 -11.53
N GLY A 296 -9.40 -6.56 -10.32
CA GLY A 296 -9.80 -5.29 -9.73
C GLY A 296 -9.03 -4.09 -10.30
N VAL A 297 -9.63 -2.90 -10.16
CA VAL A 297 -8.98 -1.62 -10.51
C VAL A 297 -9.06 -0.63 -9.35
N GLY A 298 -10.10 -0.75 -8.52
CA GLY A 298 -10.37 0.19 -7.44
C GLY A 298 -9.34 0.19 -6.31
N GLU A 299 -8.58 -0.89 -6.09
CA GLU A 299 -7.61 -1.01 -4.99
C GLU A 299 -6.16 -1.28 -5.41
N PRO A 300 -5.85 -2.12 -6.44
CA PRO A 300 -4.52 -2.65 -6.64
C PRO A 300 -3.39 -1.63 -6.70
N THR A 301 -3.57 -0.49 -7.39
CA THR A 301 -2.46 0.42 -7.67
C THR A 301 -1.97 1.21 -6.45
N ILE A 302 -2.75 1.31 -5.36
CA ILE A 302 -2.33 2.07 -4.17
C ILE A 302 -1.12 1.43 -3.46
N CYS A 303 -0.97 0.10 -3.52
CA CYS A 303 0.06 -0.62 -2.75
C CYS A 303 1.48 -0.38 -3.28
N VAL A 304 1.64 0.09 -4.51
CA VAL A 304 2.95 0.43 -5.10
C VAL A 304 3.33 1.90 -4.94
N VAL A 305 2.40 2.75 -4.47
CA VAL A 305 2.64 4.20 -4.32
C VAL A 305 3.71 4.49 -3.28
N ALA A 306 3.49 4.02 -2.05
CA ALA A 306 4.41 4.22 -0.94
C ALA A 306 5.81 3.65 -1.22
N PRO A 307 5.97 2.36 -1.58
CA PRO A 307 7.30 1.80 -1.80
C PRO A 307 8.05 2.45 -2.96
N ALA A 308 7.38 2.81 -4.08
CA ALA A 308 8.08 3.49 -5.18
C ALA A 308 8.67 4.83 -4.74
N VAL A 309 7.92 5.61 -3.94
CA VAL A 309 8.40 6.89 -3.38
C VAL A 309 9.50 6.68 -2.34
N MET A 310 9.32 5.73 -1.42
CA MET A 310 10.33 5.41 -0.40
C MET A 310 11.64 4.91 -1.03
N ASN A 311 11.58 4.11 -2.10
CA ASN A 311 12.75 3.67 -2.85
C ASN A 311 13.44 4.85 -3.56
N ALA A 312 12.68 5.81 -4.08
CA ALA A 312 13.23 7.02 -4.68
C ALA A 312 13.93 7.92 -3.65
N ILE A 313 13.36 8.02 -2.44
CA ILE A 313 13.98 8.71 -1.29
C ILE A 313 15.24 7.99 -0.85
N PHE A 314 15.24 6.65 -0.83
CA PHE A 314 16.43 5.87 -0.51
C PHE A 314 17.53 6.10 -1.55
N ALA A 315 17.20 6.14 -2.85
CA ALA A 315 18.14 6.51 -3.91
C ALA A 315 18.70 7.94 -3.73
N ALA A 316 17.88 8.88 -3.25
CA ALA A 316 18.29 10.25 -2.99
C ALA A 316 19.21 10.43 -1.77
N THR A 317 18.94 9.68 -0.71
CA THR A 317 19.56 9.91 0.62
C THR A 317 20.61 8.88 0.99
N GLY A 318 20.64 7.73 0.30
CA GLY A 318 21.45 6.58 0.66
C GLY A 318 21.04 5.92 1.98
N LYS A 319 19.91 6.31 2.59
CA LYS A 319 19.40 5.76 3.86
C LYS A 319 17.94 5.32 3.70
N PRO A 320 17.61 4.04 3.94
CA PRO A 320 16.23 3.60 3.87
C PRO A 320 15.46 4.13 5.09
N VAL A 321 14.25 4.63 4.86
CA VAL A 321 13.29 4.96 5.93
C VAL A 321 12.33 3.78 6.04
N ARG A 322 12.11 3.28 7.25
CA ARG A 322 11.33 2.04 7.48
C ARG A 322 10.04 2.26 8.28
N ASP A 323 9.86 3.45 8.83
CA ASP A 323 8.69 3.82 9.63
C ASP A 323 7.80 4.81 8.86
N LEU A 324 6.49 4.59 8.94
CA LEU A 324 5.47 5.48 8.40
C LEU A 324 4.63 6.08 9.55
N PRO A 325 4.14 7.33 9.41
CA PRO A 325 4.32 8.21 8.24
C PRO A 325 5.69 8.90 8.21
N LEU A 326 6.13 9.30 7.02
CA LEU A 326 7.46 9.88 6.77
C LEU A 326 7.72 11.23 7.49
N LYS A 327 6.67 11.96 7.89
CA LYS A 327 6.83 13.17 8.73
C LYS A 327 7.59 12.86 10.04
N ASN A 328 7.44 11.65 10.58
CA ASN A 328 8.11 11.23 11.82
C ASN A 328 9.59 10.89 11.60
N ALA A 329 10.02 10.73 10.35
CA ALA A 329 11.40 10.53 9.95
C ALA A 329 12.11 11.84 9.52
N GLY A 330 11.51 13.00 9.82
CA GLY A 330 12.05 14.30 9.41
C GLY A 330 11.88 14.60 7.92
N LEU A 331 10.98 13.89 7.24
CA LEU A 331 10.68 14.11 5.82
C LEU A 331 9.32 14.78 5.65
N THR A 332 9.30 15.99 5.08
CA THR A 332 8.08 16.79 4.92
C THR A 332 7.67 16.86 3.45
N PHE A 333 6.40 16.62 3.16
CA PHE A 333 5.90 16.71 1.79
C PHE A 333 5.71 18.18 1.37
N VAL A 334 6.21 18.55 0.19
CA VAL A 334 6.08 19.90 -0.40
C VAL A 334 5.57 19.87 -1.84
#